data_AF-A0AAV7JA87-F1
#
_entry.id   AF-A0AAV7JA87-F1
#
_cell.length_a   1.000
_cell.length_b   1.000
_cell.length_c   1.000
_cell.angle_alpha   90.00
_cell.angle_beta   90.00
_cell.angle_gamma   90.00
#
_symmetry.space_group_name_H-M   'P 1'
#
loop_
_entity.id
_entity.type
_entity.pdbx_description
1 polymer ?
#
loop_
_entity_poly.entity_id
_entity_poly.type
_entity_poly.pdbx_seq_one_letter_code
_entity_poly.pdbx_strand_id
1 'polypeptide(L)'
;MCINNIIFQDKKLQHNITSGILLTDHSLVLQSITRNSAGDYVCSSANNEGDSTSNVIQLDVMFAPTCKRVVNFDVVSSKSFGKSTPFSFNVPEQLHGALKHEMISLVCEVDANPTLVTFRWTFNSSSEIRDISPVKFTTDSIISRLNYTPVTDMDYGTIGCWASNSIGESKEPCFYPVIPAVEHFYHKSRPHSQDFFAELKNNVLQNKKMVALHLYLDNNY
;
A
#
# COMPACT_ATOMS: atom_id res chain seq x y z
N MET A 1 -28.81 -30.79 -11.67
CA MET A 1 -28.38 -29.38 -11.54
C MET A 1 -28.28 -29.06 -10.06
N CYS A 2 -27.12 -28.61 -9.56
CA CYS A 2 -26.94 -28.34 -8.12
C CYS A 2 -26.80 -26.84 -7.80
N ILE A 3 -27.72 -26.05 -8.36
CA ILE A 3 -27.81 -24.61 -8.13
C ILE A 3 -28.09 -24.27 -6.65
N ASN A 4 -28.73 -25.16 -5.89
CA ASN A 4 -29.07 -24.91 -4.48
C ASN A 4 -27.89 -25.07 -3.50
N ASN A 5 -26.69 -25.38 -4.00
CA ASN A 5 -25.53 -25.63 -3.16
C ASN A 5 -24.22 -25.22 -3.84
N ILE A 6 -24.16 -23.95 -4.23
CA ILE A 6 -22.95 -23.31 -4.76
C ILE A 6 -22.05 -22.91 -3.60
N ILE A 7 -20.77 -23.26 -3.71
CA ILE A 7 -19.69 -22.99 -2.78
C ILE A 7 -18.75 -21.96 -3.42
N PHE A 8 -18.42 -20.93 -2.67
CA PHE A 8 -17.41 -19.92 -3.00
C PHE A 8 -16.46 -19.79 -1.80
N GLN A 9 -15.15 -19.96 -2.00
CA GLN A 9 -14.14 -19.92 -0.93
C GLN A 9 -14.52 -20.79 0.29
N ASP A 10 -14.85 -22.05 0.02
CA ASP A 10 -15.28 -23.05 1.02
C ASP A 10 -16.57 -22.71 1.79
N LYS A 11 -17.32 -21.70 1.36
CA LYS A 11 -18.59 -21.30 1.97
C LYS A 11 -19.75 -21.45 0.99
N LYS A 12 -20.81 -22.09 1.47
CA LYS A 12 -22.08 -22.15 0.73
C LYS A 12 -22.64 -20.74 0.57
N LEU A 13 -22.87 -20.33 -0.67
CA LEU A 13 -23.55 -19.09 -0.99
C LEU A 13 -25.02 -19.17 -0.58
N GLN A 14 -25.51 -18.11 0.04
CA GLN A 14 -26.91 -17.97 0.41
C GLN A 14 -27.59 -16.99 -0.55
N HIS A 15 -28.82 -17.31 -0.93
CA HIS A 15 -29.67 -16.39 -1.68
C HIS A 15 -29.85 -15.10 -0.86
N ASN A 16 -29.41 -13.99 -1.41
CA ASN A 16 -29.45 -12.68 -0.77
C ASN A 16 -29.48 -11.58 -1.83
N ILE A 17 -30.68 -11.12 -2.17
CA ILE A 17 -30.91 -10.10 -3.20
C ILE A 17 -30.24 -8.77 -2.80
N THR A 18 -30.25 -8.42 -1.51
CA THR A 18 -29.63 -7.18 -1.01
C THR A 18 -28.12 -7.17 -1.20
N SER A 19 -27.47 -8.33 -1.10
CA SER A 19 -26.04 -8.51 -1.38
C SER A 19 -25.75 -8.82 -2.86
N GLY A 20 -26.77 -8.74 -3.73
CA GLY A 20 -26.62 -9.01 -5.16
C GLY A 20 -26.50 -10.48 -5.53
N ILE A 21 -26.82 -11.41 -4.63
CA ILE A 21 -26.75 -12.86 -4.88
C ILE A 21 -28.17 -13.40 -5.09
N LEU A 22 -28.52 -13.70 -6.34
CA LEU A 22 -29.80 -14.27 -6.71
C LEU A 22 -29.60 -15.71 -7.21
N LEU A 23 -29.99 -16.67 -6.38
CA LEU A 23 -30.10 -18.07 -6.75
C LEU A 23 -31.52 -18.35 -7.28
N THR A 24 -31.63 -18.76 -8.54
CA THR A 24 -32.88 -19.25 -9.14
C THR A 24 -32.90 -20.78 -9.14
N ASP A 25 -33.84 -21.40 -9.84
CA ASP A 25 -33.88 -22.85 -10.03
C ASP A 25 -32.80 -23.36 -11.00
N HIS A 26 -32.35 -22.52 -11.94
CA HIS A 26 -31.40 -22.90 -12.99
C HIS A 26 -30.16 -21.99 -13.11
N SER A 27 -30.09 -20.89 -12.36
CA SER A 27 -29.01 -19.91 -12.49
C SER A 27 -28.59 -19.28 -11.16
N LEU A 28 -27.31 -18.93 -11.07
CA LEU A 28 -26.79 -17.96 -10.12
C LEU A 28 -26.59 -16.64 -10.87
N VAL A 29 -27.18 -15.58 -10.34
CA VAL A 29 -26.98 -14.21 -10.83
C VAL A 29 -26.27 -13.42 -9.74
N LEU A 30 -25.11 -12.85 -10.08
CA LEU A 30 -24.34 -11.96 -9.24
C LEU A 30 -24.50 -10.52 -9.75
N GLN A 31 -24.93 -9.61 -8.89
CA GLN A 31 -25.12 -8.19 -9.16
C GLN A 31 -24.13 -7.37 -8.33
N SER A 32 -23.75 -6.19 -8.84
CA SER A 32 -22.81 -5.28 -8.15
C SER A 32 -21.49 -5.96 -7.76
N ILE A 33 -20.93 -6.72 -8.70
CA ILE A 33 -19.70 -7.50 -8.53
C ILE A 33 -18.54 -6.58 -8.16
N THR A 34 -17.72 -7.02 -7.21
CA THR A 34 -16.48 -6.34 -6.81
C THR A 34 -15.29 -7.28 -7.02
N ARG A 35 -14.05 -6.77 -6.94
CA ARG A 35 -12.85 -7.64 -7.03
C ARG A 35 -12.86 -8.78 -6.00
N ASN A 36 -13.53 -8.61 -4.87
CA ASN A 36 -13.65 -9.64 -3.82
C ASN A 36 -14.58 -10.79 -4.20
N SER A 37 -15.39 -10.61 -5.25
CA SER A 37 -16.25 -11.66 -5.80
C SER A 37 -15.47 -12.61 -6.71
N ALA A 38 -14.23 -12.27 -7.09
CA ALA A 38 -13.38 -13.13 -7.91
C ALA A 38 -12.97 -14.39 -7.15
N GLY A 39 -12.86 -15.50 -7.88
CA GLY A 39 -12.44 -16.79 -7.35
C GLY A 39 -13.26 -17.94 -7.88
N ASP A 40 -13.15 -19.06 -7.18
CA ASP A 40 -13.65 -20.34 -7.64
C ASP A 40 -15.06 -20.62 -7.11
N TYR A 41 -15.97 -20.91 -8.04
CA TYR A 41 -17.34 -21.29 -7.76
C TYR A 41 -17.52 -22.76 -8.14
N VAL A 42 -18.01 -23.55 -7.20
CA VAL A 42 -18.27 -24.97 -7.39
C VAL A 42 -19.65 -25.27 -6.84
N CYS A 43 -20.46 -26.01 -7.58
CA CYS A 43 -21.67 -26.60 -7.01
C CYS A 43 -21.35 -27.97 -6.41
N SER A 44 -21.81 -28.22 -5.17
CA SER A 44 -21.66 -29.49 -4.46
C SER A 44 -23.03 -30.16 -4.23
N SER A 45 -23.18 -31.43 -4.55
CA SER A 45 -24.37 -32.22 -4.19
C SER A 45 -23.99 -33.34 -3.25
N ALA A 46 -24.72 -33.42 -2.14
CA ALA A 46 -24.54 -34.43 -1.10
C ALA A 46 -25.81 -35.29 -1.04
N ASN A 47 -25.66 -36.59 -1.26
CA ASN A 47 -26.72 -37.58 -1.01
C ASN A 47 -26.21 -38.60 0.02
N ASN A 48 -27.09 -39.50 0.46
CA ASN A 48 -26.79 -40.51 1.47
C ASN A 48 -25.63 -41.45 1.08
N GLU A 49 -25.28 -41.49 -0.20
CA GLU A 49 -24.20 -42.30 -0.78
C GLU A 49 -22.87 -41.54 -0.89
N GLY A 50 -22.86 -40.22 -0.66
CA GLY A 50 -21.66 -39.40 -0.69
C GLY A 50 -21.84 -38.01 -1.31
N ASP A 51 -20.73 -37.28 -1.34
CA ASP A 51 -20.63 -35.92 -1.85
C ASP A 51 -19.97 -35.92 -3.23
N SER A 52 -20.55 -35.16 -4.16
CA SER A 52 -19.99 -34.94 -5.49
C SER A 52 -19.93 -33.44 -5.80
N THR A 53 -18.81 -32.98 -6.35
CA THR A 53 -18.65 -31.61 -6.81
C THR A 53 -18.70 -31.52 -8.33
N SER A 54 -19.20 -30.39 -8.83
CA SER A 54 -19.12 -30.02 -10.24
C SER A 54 -17.72 -29.54 -10.61
N ASN A 55 -17.50 -29.24 -11.90
CA ASN A 55 -16.29 -28.55 -12.33
C ASN A 55 -16.19 -27.16 -11.69
N VAL A 56 -14.96 -26.66 -11.55
CA VAL A 56 -14.68 -25.31 -11.05
C VAL A 56 -15.02 -24.29 -12.14
N ILE A 57 -15.75 -23.25 -11.76
CA ILE A 57 -15.95 -22.04 -12.56
C ILE A 57 -15.18 -20.91 -11.88
N GLN A 58 -14.09 -20.48 -12.51
CA GLN A 58 -13.29 -19.36 -12.03
C GLN A 58 -13.90 -18.05 -12.54
N LEU A 59 -14.40 -17.22 -11.62
CA LEU A 59 -14.86 -15.87 -11.94
C LEU A 59 -13.67 -14.92 -11.85
N ASP A 60 -13.23 -14.41 -12.99
CA ASP A 60 -12.24 -13.34 -13.07
C ASP A 60 -12.93 -11.97 -13.11
N VAL A 61 -12.51 -11.07 -12.22
CA VAL A 61 -13.06 -9.71 -12.12
C VAL A 61 -11.96 -8.72 -12.43
N MET A 62 -12.09 -8.01 -13.56
CA MET A 62 -11.18 -6.96 -13.96
C MET A 62 -11.51 -5.64 -13.22
N PHE A 63 -10.48 -4.91 -12.80
CA PHE A 63 -10.57 -3.64 -12.09
C PHE A 63 -9.39 -2.70 -12.40
N ALA A 64 -9.65 -1.40 -12.31
CA ALA A 64 -8.62 -0.37 -12.49
C ALA A 64 -7.57 -0.43 -11.36
N PRO A 65 -6.31 -0.03 -11.61
CA PRO A 65 -5.23 -0.18 -10.64
C PRO A 65 -5.48 0.55 -9.32
N THR A 66 -5.08 -0.06 -8.21
CA THR A 66 -5.14 0.52 -6.87
C THR A 66 -3.81 0.36 -6.14
N CYS A 67 -3.40 1.36 -5.37
CA CYS A 67 -2.13 1.30 -4.64
C CYS A 67 -2.12 0.15 -3.63
N LYS A 68 -1.12 -0.75 -3.69
CA LYS A 68 -1.00 -1.83 -2.69
C LYS A 68 -0.68 -1.31 -1.29
N ARG A 69 -0.05 -0.12 -1.20
CA ARG A 69 0.32 0.51 0.07
C ARG A 69 -0.59 1.71 0.33
N VAL A 70 -1.72 1.43 0.99
CA VAL A 70 -2.56 2.40 1.71
C VAL A 70 -2.85 1.77 3.07
N VAL A 71 -2.26 2.28 4.16
CA VAL A 71 -2.64 1.82 5.52
C VAL A 71 -3.64 2.79 6.11
N ASN A 72 -4.93 2.43 6.01
CA ASN A 72 -5.97 2.91 6.92
C ASN A 72 -5.89 2.04 8.18
N PHE A 73 -5.37 2.61 9.26
CA PHE A 73 -5.35 1.99 10.58
C PHE A 73 -6.73 2.11 11.22
N ASP A 74 -7.67 1.27 10.78
CA ASP A 74 -8.87 1.02 11.58
C ASP A 74 -8.46 0.20 12.81
N VAL A 75 -8.26 0.96 13.87
CA VAL A 75 -8.42 0.58 15.27
C VAL A 75 -9.51 -0.50 15.39
N VAL A 76 -9.19 -1.58 16.11
CA VAL A 76 -10.05 -2.73 16.44
C VAL A 76 -10.07 -3.88 15.43
N SER A 77 -8.98 -4.66 15.37
CA SER A 77 -9.05 -6.13 15.26
C SER A 77 -7.73 -6.84 15.61
N SER A 78 -7.26 -6.68 16.85
CA SER A 78 -6.49 -7.74 17.52
C SER A 78 -6.59 -7.56 19.02
N LYS A 79 -7.54 -8.27 19.63
CA LYS A 79 -7.51 -8.61 21.06
C LYS A 79 -6.11 -9.17 21.38
N SER A 80 -5.44 -8.51 22.33
CA SER A 80 -4.37 -9.00 23.20
C SER A 80 -3.34 -9.97 22.60
N PHE A 81 -2.17 -9.45 22.26
CA PHE A 81 -0.93 -10.17 22.54
C PHE A 81 0.03 -9.23 23.29
N GLY A 82 -0.08 -9.24 24.62
CA GLY A 82 0.94 -8.66 25.47
C GLY A 82 2.16 -9.57 25.49
N LYS A 83 3.26 -9.14 24.86
CA LYS A 83 4.63 -9.38 25.35
C LYS A 83 5.61 -8.53 24.54
N SER A 84 6.47 -7.86 25.26
CA SER A 84 7.56 -6.98 24.82
C SER A 84 8.38 -7.54 23.64
N THR A 85 8.14 -6.96 22.48
CA THR A 85 9.05 -6.85 21.33
C THR A 85 8.83 -5.43 20.78
N PRO A 86 9.86 -4.66 20.41
CA PRO A 86 9.64 -3.30 19.93
C PRO A 86 8.69 -3.36 18.75
N PHE A 87 7.51 -2.79 18.96
CA PHE A 87 6.41 -2.79 18.01
C PHE A 87 6.91 -2.06 16.76
N SER A 88 6.96 -2.75 15.62
CA SER A 88 7.12 -2.13 14.31
C SER A 88 5.83 -1.32 14.04
N PHE A 89 5.80 -0.13 14.62
CA PHE A 89 4.63 0.72 14.77
C PHE A 89 4.57 1.70 13.59
N ASN A 90 3.66 1.39 12.65
CA ASN A 90 2.99 2.26 11.67
C ASN A 90 3.60 3.65 11.41
N VAL A 91 4.18 3.84 10.22
CA VAL A 91 4.25 5.15 9.56
C VAL A 91 3.34 5.08 8.32
N PRO A 92 2.21 5.81 8.27
CA PRO A 92 1.40 5.93 7.06
C PRO A 92 2.16 6.85 6.10
N GLU A 93 2.25 6.48 4.81
CA GLU A 93 3.03 7.22 3.83
C GLU A 93 4.52 7.29 4.22
N GLN A 94 5.35 6.42 3.66
CA GLN A 94 6.75 6.35 4.01
C GLN A 94 7.42 7.71 3.73
N LEU A 95 7.67 8.50 4.77
CA LEU A 95 8.30 9.80 4.65
C LEU A 95 9.72 9.62 4.11
N HIS A 96 10.00 10.20 2.94
CA HIS A 96 11.28 10.03 2.26
C HIS A 96 12.17 11.24 2.53
N GLY A 97 13.12 11.09 3.47
CA GLY A 97 14.20 12.05 3.64
C GLY A 97 15.20 11.94 2.49
N ALA A 98 15.50 13.06 1.83
CA ALA A 98 16.50 13.11 0.77
C ALA A 98 17.49 14.26 1.01
N LEU A 99 18.79 14.00 0.83
CA LEU A 99 19.78 15.08 0.76
C LEU A 99 19.75 15.72 -0.64
N LYS A 100 20.11 17.01 -0.68
CA LYS A 100 20.24 17.75 -1.93
C LYS A 100 21.33 17.13 -2.80
N HIS A 101 21.02 16.92 -4.08
CA HIS A 101 21.85 16.21 -5.06
C HIS A 101 22.06 14.70 -4.80
N GLU A 102 21.41 14.14 -3.78
CA GLU A 102 21.40 12.70 -3.56
C GLU A 102 20.18 12.07 -4.24
N MET A 103 20.36 10.88 -4.83
CA MET A 103 19.28 10.16 -5.48
C MET A 103 18.58 9.23 -4.49
N ILE A 104 17.27 9.36 -4.38
CA ILE A 104 16.41 8.40 -3.70
C ILE A 104 15.63 7.58 -4.73
N SER A 105 15.31 6.32 -4.39
CA SER A 105 14.51 5.42 -5.21
C SER A 105 13.12 5.24 -4.60
N LEU A 106 12.08 5.68 -5.31
CA LEU A 106 10.68 5.48 -4.94
C LEU A 106 10.10 4.29 -5.70
N VAL A 107 9.35 3.44 -5.01
CA VAL A 107 8.75 2.22 -5.58
C VAL A 107 7.24 2.27 -5.43
N CYS A 108 6.57 2.27 -6.57
CA CYS A 108 5.13 2.21 -6.71
C CYS A 108 4.71 0.83 -7.16
N GLU A 109 3.90 0.17 -6.35
CA GLU A 109 3.35 -1.14 -6.64
C GLU A 109 1.83 -1.05 -6.52
N VAL A 110 1.14 -1.52 -7.56
CA VAL A 110 -0.32 -1.48 -7.65
C VAL A 110 -0.89 -2.88 -7.75
N ASP A 111 -2.10 -3.04 -7.23
CA ASP A 111 -2.97 -4.17 -7.51
C ASP A 111 -3.86 -3.80 -8.68
N ALA A 112 -3.83 -4.61 -9.74
CA ALA A 112 -4.52 -4.34 -10.99
C ALA A 112 -4.88 -5.63 -11.72
N ASN A 113 -6.06 -5.65 -12.33
CA ASN A 113 -6.45 -6.71 -13.23
C ASN A 113 -7.19 -6.12 -14.44
N PRO A 114 -6.65 -6.19 -15.68
CA PRO A 114 -5.42 -6.88 -16.09
C PRO A 114 -4.14 -6.27 -15.51
N THR A 115 -3.09 -7.09 -15.45
CA THR A 115 -1.76 -6.76 -14.89
C THR A 115 -0.84 -5.96 -15.83
N LEU A 116 -1.29 -5.72 -17.07
CA LEU A 116 -0.63 -4.80 -17.98
C LEU A 116 -1.00 -3.36 -17.59
N VAL A 117 -0.07 -2.68 -16.93
CA VAL A 117 -0.27 -1.34 -16.36
C VAL A 117 0.70 -0.34 -16.98
N THR A 118 0.22 0.87 -17.23
CA THR A 118 1.02 2.03 -17.58
C THR A 118 1.10 3.00 -16.41
N PHE A 119 2.24 3.67 -16.23
CA PHE A 119 2.47 4.55 -15.08
C PHE A 119 2.76 5.98 -15.51
N ARG A 120 2.29 6.94 -14.70
CA ARG A 120 2.72 8.34 -14.76
C ARG A 120 3.09 8.81 -13.36
N TRP A 121 4.17 9.60 -13.27
CA TRP A 121 4.64 10.18 -12.03
C TRP A 121 4.46 11.69 -12.07
N THR A 122 3.93 12.26 -10.99
CA THR A 122 3.69 13.70 -10.85
C THR A 122 4.43 14.22 -9.63
N PHE A 123 4.98 15.43 -9.68
CA PHE A 123 5.43 16.15 -8.51
C PHE A 123 4.44 17.27 -8.19
N ASN A 124 4.01 17.33 -6.94
CA ASN A 124 3.08 18.30 -6.40
C ASN A 124 3.80 19.17 -5.36
N SER A 125 3.94 20.44 -5.69
CA SER A 125 4.35 21.51 -4.79
C SER A 125 3.13 22.32 -4.37
N SER A 126 3.26 23.17 -3.36
CA SER A 126 2.19 24.06 -2.90
C SER A 126 1.58 24.97 -3.98
N SER A 127 2.25 25.13 -5.11
CA SER A 127 1.87 26.08 -6.17
C SER A 127 1.60 25.43 -7.52
N GLU A 128 2.06 24.20 -7.76
CA GLU A 128 2.02 23.56 -9.08
C GLU A 128 2.10 22.03 -8.98
N ILE A 129 1.37 21.35 -9.88
CA ILE A 129 1.54 19.93 -10.18
C ILE A 129 2.22 19.81 -11.55
N ARG A 130 3.36 19.13 -11.59
CA ARG A 130 4.16 18.91 -12.80
C ARG A 130 4.36 17.42 -13.07
N ASP A 131 4.29 17.01 -14.34
CA ASP A 131 4.62 15.64 -14.73
C ASP A 131 6.14 15.41 -14.67
N ILE A 132 6.52 14.22 -14.21
CA ILE A 132 7.90 13.76 -14.19
C ILE A 132 8.17 13.00 -15.49
N SER A 133 9.26 13.36 -16.16
CA SER A 133 9.66 12.76 -17.44
C SER A 133 9.75 11.22 -17.35
N PRO A 134 9.20 10.47 -18.34
CA PRO A 134 9.30 9.01 -18.44
C PRO A 134 10.72 8.45 -18.39
N VAL A 135 11.73 9.27 -18.72
CA VAL A 135 13.15 8.86 -18.69
C VAL A 135 13.68 8.68 -17.26
N LYS A 136 13.01 9.27 -16.25
CA LYS A 136 13.46 9.21 -14.84
C LYS A 136 12.96 7.97 -14.09
N PHE A 137 12.06 7.19 -14.68
CA PHE A 137 11.49 6.02 -14.04
C PHE A 137 11.50 4.80 -14.96
N THR A 138 11.45 3.63 -14.33
CA THR A 138 11.32 2.34 -14.99
C THR A 138 10.00 1.70 -14.58
N THR A 139 9.46 0.83 -15.44
CA THR A 139 8.20 0.13 -15.21
C THR A 139 8.40 -1.35 -15.50
N ASP A 140 7.87 -2.19 -14.62
CA ASP A 140 7.90 -3.64 -14.70
C ASP A 140 6.53 -4.19 -14.27
N SER A 141 5.68 -4.51 -15.26
CA SER A 141 4.29 -4.95 -15.07
C SER A 141 3.49 -4.06 -14.12
N ILE A 142 3.35 -4.45 -12.85
CA ILE A 142 2.59 -3.75 -11.82
C ILE A 142 3.45 -2.88 -10.88
N ILE A 143 4.74 -2.72 -11.18
CA ILE A 143 5.70 -1.96 -10.38
C ILE A 143 6.31 -0.84 -11.23
N SER A 144 6.41 0.37 -10.69
CA SER A 144 7.23 1.44 -11.23
C SER A 144 8.25 1.95 -10.22
N ARG A 145 9.48 2.22 -10.68
CA ARG A 145 10.59 2.72 -9.86
C ARG A 145 11.06 4.05 -10.38
N LEU A 146 10.96 5.09 -9.56
CA LEU A 146 11.39 6.46 -9.87
C LEU A 146 12.67 6.78 -9.12
N ASN A 147 13.68 7.23 -9.86
CA ASN A 147 14.92 7.76 -9.32
C ASN A 147 14.82 9.29 -9.24
N TYR A 148 14.63 9.80 -8.02
CA TYR A 148 14.41 11.22 -7.76
C TYR A 148 15.61 11.84 -7.08
N THR A 149 16.06 12.99 -7.57
CA THR A 149 17.18 13.75 -7.01
C THR A 149 16.75 15.20 -6.82
N PRO A 150 16.55 15.67 -5.57
CA PRO A 150 16.22 17.07 -5.33
C PRO A 150 17.45 17.93 -5.58
N VAL A 151 17.31 18.95 -6.43
CA VAL A 151 18.43 19.85 -6.81
C VAL A 151 18.32 21.18 -6.08
N THR A 152 17.10 21.63 -5.78
CA THR A 152 16.79 22.88 -5.11
C THR A 152 15.84 22.65 -3.93
N ASP A 153 15.68 23.65 -3.06
CA ASP A 153 14.75 23.55 -1.93
C ASP A 153 13.27 23.51 -2.40
N MET A 154 13.02 23.87 -3.66
CA MET A 154 11.70 23.77 -4.32
C MET A 154 11.42 22.36 -4.86
N ASP A 155 12.41 21.46 -4.88
CA ASP A 155 12.23 20.07 -5.31
C ASP A 155 11.79 19.15 -4.16
N TYR A 156 11.54 19.69 -2.96
CA TYR A 156 10.89 18.96 -1.87
C TYR A 156 9.38 19.21 -1.92
N GLY A 157 8.60 18.15 -1.74
CA GLY A 157 7.16 18.16 -1.97
C GLY A 157 6.60 16.75 -2.05
N THR A 158 5.43 16.57 -2.64
CA THR A 158 4.77 15.27 -2.72
C THR A 158 4.87 14.71 -4.13
N ILE A 159 5.38 13.50 -4.27
CA ILE A 159 5.38 12.76 -5.53
C ILE A 159 4.16 11.84 -5.57
N GLY A 160 3.41 11.87 -6.67
CA GLY A 160 2.27 10.99 -6.92
C GLY A 160 2.58 9.99 -8.03
N CYS A 161 2.34 8.72 -7.77
CA CYS A 161 2.37 7.65 -8.77
C CYS A 161 0.95 7.29 -9.18
N TRP A 162 0.63 7.41 -10.46
CA TRP A 162 -0.64 6.99 -11.01
C TRP A 162 -0.43 5.80 -11.93
N ALA A 163 -1.46 4.94 -11.98
CA ALA A 163 -1.43 3.70 -12.74
C ALA A 163 -2.71 3.56 -13.56
N SER A 164 -2.59 3.05 -14.78
CA SER A 164 -3.73 2.83 -15.68
C SER A 164 -3.63 1.48 -16.37
N ASN A 165 -4.77 0.80 -16.53
CA ASN A 165 -4.89 -0.40 -17.35
C ASN A 165 -6.08 -0.27 -18.32
N SER A 166 -6.43 -1.34 -19.04
CA SER A 166 -7.53 -1.33 -20.00
C SER A 166 -8.91 -1.05 -19.39
N ILE A 167 -9.07 -1.18 -18.08
CA ILE A 167 -10.32 -0.89 -17.37
C ILE A 167 -10.41 0.58 -16.99
N GLY A 168 -9.28 1.20 -16.69
CA GLY A 168 -9.21 2.62 -16.40
C GLY A 168 -8.00 3.00 -15.56
N GLU A 169 -8.02 4.24 -15.11
CA GLU A 169 -6.99 4.84 -14.29
C GLU A 169 -7.28 4.69 -12.79
N SER A 170 -6.23 4.64 -11.97
CA SER A 170 -6.30 4.68 -10.53
C SER A 170 -7.06 5.92 -10.05
N LYS A 171 -8.03 5.72 -9.15
CA LYS A 171 -8.85 6.81 -8.57
C LYS A 171 -8.03 7.83 -7.80
N GLU A 172 -6.96 7.38 -7.15
CA GLU A 172 -6.00 8.19 -6.41
C GLU A 172 -4.58 7.67 -6.68
N PRO A 173 -3.56 8.53 -6.64
CA PRO A 173 -2.19 8.10 -6.79
C PRO A 173 -1.65 7.51 -5.49
N CYS A 174 -0.53 6.79 -5.60
CA CYS A 174 0.28 6.46 -4.44
C CYS A 174 1.12 7.69 -4.10
N PHE A 175 0.99 8.21 -2.88
CA PHE A 175 1.66 9.43 -2.44
C PHE A 175 2.99 9.14 -1.75
N TYR A 176 4.00 9.97 -2.05
CA TYR A 176 5.36 9.89 -1.53
C TYR A 176 5.82 11.30 -1.11
N PRO A 177 5.80 11.65 0.18
CA PRO A 177 6.23 12.94 0.66
C PRO A 177 7.76 12.92 0.77
N VAL A 178 8.41 13.80 0.01
CA VAL A 178 9.87 13.96 -0.02
C VAL A 178 10.24 15.23 0.74
N ILE A 179 10.99 15.06 1.82
CA ILE A 179 11.41 16.16 2.70
C ILE A 179 12.93 16.29 2.75
N PRO A 180 13.46 17.48 3.06
CA PRO A 180 14.89 17.66 3.27
C PRO A 180 15.37 16.75 4.41
N ALA A 181 16.37 15.90 4.11
CA ALA A 181 17.14 15.23 5.15
C ALA A 181 18.21 16.19 5.67
N VAL A 182 18.49 16.15 6.98
CA VAL A 182 19.58 16.90 7.58
C VAL A 182 20.74 15.94 7.79
N GLU A 183 21.88 16.24 7.19
CA GLU A 183 23.11 15.49 7.44
C GLU A 183 23.62 15.84 8.84
N HIS A 184 23.20 15.08 9.86
CA HIS A 184 23.96 15.06 11.10
C HIS A 184 25.26 14.34 10.81
N PHE A 185 26.36 15.10 10.80
CA PHE A 185 27.73 14.64 10.65
C PHE A 185 27.95 13.23 11.20
N TYR A 186 28.04 12.23 10.31
CA TYR A 186 28.71 10.96 10.61
C TYR A 186 30.23 11.19 10.67
N HIS A 187 30.69 12.16 11.47
CA HIS A 187 32.08 12.22 11.84
C HIS A 187 32.33 11.22 12.98
N LYS A 188 33.10 10.19 12.64
CA LYS A 188 33.78 9.28 13.56
C LYS A 188 34.18 9.98 14.87
N SER A 189 33.42 9.75 15.92
CA SER A 189 33.95 9.82 17.28
C SER A 189 33.15 8.86 18.15
N ARG A 190 33.85 7.87 18.70
CA ARG A 190 33.36 7.01 19.80
C ARG A 190 32.68 7.89 20.86
N PRO A 191 31.52 7.48 21.41
CA PRO A 191 30.87 8.27 22.44
C PRO A 191 31.66 8.10 23.74
N HIS A 192 32.27 9.18 24.20
CA HIS A 192 32.54 9.35 25.62
C HIS A 192 32.10 10.75 26.04
N SER A 193 31.48 10.80 27.22
CA SER A 193 31.02 11.94 28.01
C SER A 193 29.86 12.78 27.44
N GLN A 194 28.69 12.58 28.07
CA GLN A 194 27.71 13.53 28.64
C GLN A 194 27.47 14.96 28.08
N ASP A 195 28.33 15.52 27.24
CA ASP A 195 28.16 16.88 26.69
C ASP A 195 27.18 16.92 25.50
N PHE A 196 26.99 15.78 24.80
CA PHE A 196 26.09 15.68 23.65
C PHE A 196 24.60 15.95 24.00
N PHE A 197 24.16 15.59 25.21
CA PHE A 197 22.79 15.81 25.66
C PHE A 197 22.50 17.28 26.02
N ALA A 198 23.53 18.05 26.40
CA ALA A 198 23.38 19.47 26.72
C ALA A 198 23.21 20.32 25.45
N GLU A 199 23.91 19.95 24.36
CA GLU A 199 23.84 20.65 23.09
C GLU A 199 22.56 20.38 22.30
N LEU A 200 22.00 19.16 22.42
CA LEU A 200 20.68 18.81 21.88
C LEU A 200 19.53 19.58 22.57
N LYS A 201 19.59 19.77 23.89
CA LYS A 201 18.56 20.53 24.61
C LYS A 201 18.52 22.01 24.20
N ASN A 202 19.67 22.63 23.97
CA ASN A 202 19.73 24.04 23.55
C ASN A 202 19.24 24.26 22.11
N ASN A 203 19.49 23.33 21.19
CA ASN A 203 19.02 23.45 19.80
C ASN A 203 17.51 23.16 19.64
N VAL A 204 16.95 22.23 20.43
CA VAL A 204 15.50 21.92 20.42
C VAL A 204 14.65 23.08 20.96
N LEU A 205 15.20 23.91 21.87
CA LEU A 205 14.49 25.08 22.42
C LEU A 205 14.54 26.32 21.52
N GLN A 206 15.49 26.43 20.59
CA GLN A 206 15.67 27.63 19.76
C GLN A 206 14.93 27.57 18.41
N ASN A 207 14.64 26.37 17.88
CA ASN A 207 13.93 26.22 16.62
C ASN A 207 12.67 25.36 16.79
N LYS A 208 11.50 26.00 16.76
CA LYS A 208 10.16 25.37 16.72
C LYS A 208 9.94 24.52 15.45
N LYS A 209 10.76 23.51 15.20
CA LYS A 209 10.59 22.52 14.13
C LYS A 209 10.86 21.13 14.70
N MET A 210 9.87 20.27 14.56
CA MET A 210 9.81 18.90 15.07
C MET A 210 11.04 18.10 14.62
N VAL A 211 11.76 17.50 15.57
CA VAL A 211 12.82 16.51 15.32
C VAL A 211 12.27 15.15 15.74
N ALA A 212 12.15 14.21 14.81
CA ALA A 212 11.88 12.82 15.14
C ALA A 212 13.19 12.13 15.55
N LEU A 213 13.45 12.05 16.85
CA LEU A 213 14.54 11.25 17.42
C LEU A 213 14.03 9.83 17.66
N HIS A 214 14.50 8.85 16.88
CA HIS A 214 14.45 7.45 17.29
C HIS A 214 15.74 7.12 18.05
N LEU A 215 15.65 7.14 19.38
CA LEU A 215 16.71 6.66 20.26
C LEU A 215 16.57 5.14 20.41
N TYR A 216 17.52 4.38 19.88
CA TYR A 216 17.70 2.98 20.27
C TYR A 216 18.47 2.94 21.59
N LEU A 217 17.86 2.35 22.62
CA LEU A 217 18.58 1.92 23.81
C LEU A 217 19.15 0.52 23.53
N ASP A 218 20.44 0.44 23.26
CA ASP A 218 21.17 -0.83 23.34
C ASP A 218 21.21 -1.25 24.82
N ASN A 219 20.31 -2.16 25.19
CA ASN A 219 20.38 -2.85 26.48
C ASN A 219 21.47 -3.92 26.40
N ASN A 220 22.68 -3.55 26.79
CA ASN A 220 23.70 -4.49 27.26
C ASN A 220 24.04 -4.17 28.71
N TYR A 221 23.41 -4.92 29.63
CA TYR A 221 23.98 -5.35 30.91
C TYR A 221 23.48 -6.76 31.19
#